data_AF-A0AAU0KEH5-F1
#
_entry.id   AF-A0AAU0KEH5-F1
#
_cell.length_a   1.000
_cell.length_b   1.000
_cell.length_c   1.000
_cell.angle_alpha   90.00
_cell.angle_beta   90.00
_cell.angle_gamma   90.00
#
_symmetry.space_group_name_H-M   'P 1'
#
loop_
_entity.id
_entity.type
_entity.pdbx_description
1 polymer ?
#
loop_
_entity_poly.entity_id
_entity_poly.type
_entity_poly.pdbx_seq_one_letter_code
_entity_poly.pdbx_strand_id
1 'polypeptide(L)'
;MLKIISGNESDRGLVHARVSPADMSRYALTDGGFVELEGERRSAFRVVYDASVAEGCVGLDPVGMENLGRGEGGEVRLYRCELGYAERVVLIPMAVAAADELDRGYLRARLRDLPASVGDEVRILSPYGNELRLRVAETMPGGAVMVTASTDVVLERAQIGALKPKKITYADIGGLDAQLRRIREMIELPLKFPEAFVRLGVEPPKGVLLYGPPGTGKTVIARAVANESDAWFTSISGPEIIGKYYGESEERLRAVFEEAQQNAPAIIFIDEVDAIAPNGRRWAARNRWSGASWPSC
;
A
#
# COMPACT_ATOMS: atom_id res chain seq x y z
N MET A 1 -24.18 -2.89 -9.99
CA MET A 1 -23.09 -3.08 -8.99
C MET A 1 -22.75 -4.55 -8.98
N LEU A 2 -21.47 -4.87 -8.84
CA LEU A 2 -20.95 -6.23 -8.83
C LEU A 2 -20.08 -6.44 -7.59
N LYS A 3 -20.09 -7.64 -7.03
CA LYS A 3 -19.22 -8.04 -5.92
C LYS A 3 -17.90 -8.60 -6.45
N ILE A 4 -16.78 -8.19 -5.89
CA ILE A 4 -15.46 -8.70 -6.24
C ILE A 4 -15.30 -10.12 -5.67
N ILE A 5 -14.88 -11.05 -6.51
CA ILE A 5 -14.40 -12.37 -6.11
C ILE A 5 -12.98 -12.58 -6.64
N SER A 6 -12.25 -13.53 -6.06
CA SER A 6 -10.95 -13.92 -6.58
C SER A 6 -11.06 -14.45 -8.01
N GLY A 7 -10.29 -13.87 -8.93
CA GLY A 7 -10.13 -14.34 -10.30
C GLY A 7 -9.13 -15.50 -10.41
N ASN A 8 -8.86 -15.94 -11.65
CA ASN A 8 -7.92 -17.02 -11.89
C ASN A 8 -6.47 -16.55 -11.73
N GLU A 9 -5.61 -17.35 -11.11
CA GLU A 9 -4.19 -17.02 -10.93
C GLU A 9 -3.44 -16.80 -12.25
N SER A 10 -3.92 -17.42 -13.34
CA SER A 10 -3.38 -17.27 -14.69
C SER A 10 -3.59 -15.87 -15.28
N ASP A 11 -4.50 -15.06 -14.72
CA ASP A 11 -4.77 -13.70 -15.19
C ASP A 11 -3.90 -12.65 -14.49
N ARG A 12 -3.00 -13.06 -13.60
CA ARG A 12 -2.20 -12.15 -12.80
C ARG A 12 -1.46 -11.14 -13.70
N GLY A 13 -1.79 -9.86 -13.55
CA GLY A 13 -1.19 -8.78 -14.33
C GLY A 13 -1.73 -8.59 -15.75
N LEU A 14 -2.74 -9.35 -16.19
CA LEU A 14 -3.39 -9.20 -17.51
C LEU A 14 -4.58 -8.22 -17.50
N VAL A 15 -4.94 -7.70 -16.33
CA VAL A 15 -6.02 -6.71 -16.15
C VAL A 15 -7.36 -7.21 -16.71
N HIS A 16 -7.68 -8.48 -16.40
CA HIS A 16 -8.92 -9.13 -16.82
C HIS A 16 -10.03 -8.91 -15.78
N ALA A 17 -11.23 -8.60 -16.27
CA ALA A 17 -12.49 -8.64 -15.52
C ALA A 17 -13.31 -9.83 -16.00
N ARG A 18 -13.40 -10.87 -15.17
CA ARG A 18 -14.17 -12.08 -15.48
C ARG A 18 -15.63 -11.89 -15.13
N VAL A 19 -16.52 -12.10 -16.10
CA VAL A 19 -17.94 -11.79 -15.97
C VAL A 19 -18.80 -13.00 -16.38
N SER A 20 -19.87 -13.22 -15.63
CA SER A 20 -20.84 -14.30 -15.86
C SER A 20 -21.62 -14.12 -17.18
N PRO A 21 -22.11 -15.19 -17.83
CA PRO A 21 -22.94 -15.09 -19.03
C PRO A 21 -24.18 -14.20 -18.85
N ALA A 22 -24.79 -14.25 -17.66
CA ALA A 22 -25.96 -13.44 -17.31
C ALA A 22 -25.61 -11.95 -17.25
N ASP A 23 -24.50 -11.60 -16.60
CA ASP A 23 -24.03 -10.22 -16.49
C ASP A 23 -23.50 -9.68 -17.82
N MET A 24 -22.86 -10.51 -18.65
CA MET A 24 -22.46 -10.13 -20.01
C MET A 24 -23.68 -9.64 -20.82
N SER A 25 -24.80 -10.37 -20.74
CA SER A 25 -26.05 -10.00 -21.40
C SER A 25 -26.70 -8.78 -20.75
N ARG A 26 -26.73 -8.74 -19.41
CA ARG A 26 -27.34 -7.66 -18.61
C ARG A 26 -26.69 -6.30 -18.86
N TYR A 27 -25.36 -6.27 -18.97
CA TYR A 27 -24.59 -5.04 -19.18
C TYR A 27 -24.21 -4.82 -20.65
N ALA A 28 -24.72 -5.65 -21.57
CA ALA A 28 -24.42 -5.60 -23.01
C ALA A 28 -22.91 -5.53 -23.30
N LEU A 29 -22.16 -6.45 -22.67
CA LEU A 29 -20.71 -6.58 -22.78
C LEU A 29 -20.34 -7.55 -23.90
N THR A 30 -19.11 -7.44 -24.38
CA THR A 30 -18.55 -8.32 -25.41
C THR A 30 -17.25 -8.92 -24.88
N ASP A 31 -17.04 -10.21 -25.12
CA ASP A 31 -15.80 -10.89 -24.75
C ASP A 31 -14.61 -10.25 -25.49
N GLY A 32 -13.54 -9.95 -24.75
CA GLY A 32 -12.41 -9.17 -25.24
C GLY A 32 -12.66 -7.66 -25.36
N GLY A 33 -13.87 -7.18 -25.04
CA GLY A 33 -14.18 -5.76 -24.92
C GLY A 33 -13.58 -5.13 -23.66
N PHE A 34 -13.92 -3.87 -23.38
CA PHE A 34 -13.39 -3.14 -22.23
C PHE A 34 -14.50 -2.58 -21.33
N VAL A 35 -14.19 -2.52 -20.04
CA VAL A 35 -15.04 -1.90 -19.02
C VAL A 35 -14.17 -1.10 -18.07
N GLU A 36 -14.70 -0.01 -17.54
CA GLU A 36 -14.17 0.63 -16.35
C GLU A 36 -14.90 0.09 -15.12
N LEU A 37 -14.13 -0.35 -14.13
CA LEU A 37 -14.65 -0.65 -12.81
C LEU A 37 -14.31 0.50 -11.87
N GLU A 38 -15.27 0.89 -11.04
CA GLU A 38 -15.12 1.96 -10.04
C GLU A 38 -15.22 1.37 -8.64
N GLY A 39 -14.09 1.41 -7.92
CA GLY A 39 -13.98 1.14 -6.49
C GLY A 39 -13.73 2.44 -5.72
N GLU A 40 -12.57 2.56 -5.07
CA GLU A 40 -12.07 3.85 -4.56
C GLU A 40 -11.51 4.72 -5.68
N ARG A 41 -11.06 4.08 -6.76
CA ARG A 41 -10.63 4.68 -8.02
C ARG A 41 -11.23 3.93 -9.20
N ARG A 42 -11.17 4.54 -10.38
CA ARG A 42 -11.56 3.92 -11.64
C ARG A 42 -10.34 3.33 -12.34
N SER A 43 -10.51 2.13 -12.86
CA SER A 43 -9.51 1.45 -13.68
C SER A 43 -10.20 0.65 -14.78
N ALA A 44 -9.58 0.59 -15.96
CA ALA A 44 -10.08 -0.14 -17.10
C ALA A 44 -9.57 -1.59 -17.13
N PHE A 45 -10.47 -2.50 -17.48
CA PHE A 45 -10.23 -3.93 -17.55
C PHE A 45 -10.70 -4.48 -18.89
N ARG A 46 -10.02 -5.53 -19.35
CA ARG A 46 -10.50 -6.34 -20.46
C ARG A 46 -11.55 -7.32 -19.96
N VAL A 47 -12.71 -7.34 -20.60
CA VAL A 47 -13.78 -8.27 -20.29
C VAL A 47 -13.39 -9.66 -20.77
N VAL A 48 -13.49 -10.64 -19.88
CA VAL A 48 -13.31 -12.05 -20.20
C VAL A 48 -14.54 -12.80 -19.74
N TYR A 49 -15.15 -13.52 -20.65
CA TYR A 49 -16.25 -14.41 -20.33
C TYR A 49 -15.80 -15.55 -19.39
N ASP A 50 -16.54 -15.78 -18.31
CA ASP A 50 -16.30 -16.92 -17.43
C ASP A 50 -17.61 -17.46 -16.83
N ALA A 51 -17.96 -18.70 -17.20
CA ALA A 51 -19.17 -19.38 -16.72
C ALA A 51 -19.10 -19.81 -15.25
N SER A 52 -17.91 -19.85 -14.64
CA SER A 52 -17.74 -20.20 -13.23
C SER A 52 -18.03 -19.03 -12.28
N VAL A 53 -18.05 -17.80 -12.81
CA VAL A 53 -18.36 -16.60 -12.04
C VAL A 53 -19.87 -16.52 -11.83
N ALA A 54 -20.29 -16.37 -10.56
CA ALA A 54 -21.69 -16.21 -10.21
C ALA A 54 -22.28 -14.88 -10.72
N GLU A 55 -23.58 -14.85 -10.96
CA GLU A 55 -24.29 -13.62 -11.32
C GLU A 55 -24.16 -12.55 -10.22
N GLY A 56 -23.93 -11.31 -10.62
CA GLY A 56 -23.71 -10.20 -9.70
C GLY A 56 -22.28 -10.14 -9.15
N CYS A 57 -21.37 -10.99 -9.64
CA CYS A 57 -19.96 -10.98 -9.26
C CYS A 57 -19.05 -10.62 -10.44
N VAL A 58 -17.85 -10.13 -10.12
CA VAL A 58 -16.75 -9.95 -11.07
C VAL A 58 -15.48 -10.58 -10.49
N GLY A 59 -14.85 -11.45 -11.27
CA GLY A 59 -13.57 -12.05 -10.92
C GLY A 59 -12.43 -11.12 -11.31
N LEU A 60 -11.60 -10.75 -10.33
CA LEU A 60 -10.41 -9.91 -10.53
C LEU A 60 -9.17 -10.57 -9.95
N ASP A 61 -8.02 -10.35 -10.57
CA ASP A 61 -6.75 -10.77 -9.98
C ASP A 61 -6.35 -9.83 -8.82
N PRO A 62 -5.40 -10.22 -7.95
CA PRO A 62 -4.97 -9.38 -6.84
C PRO A 62 -4.45 -7.99 -7.27
N VAL A 63 -3.85 -7.88 -8.47
CA VAL A 63 -3.38 -6.59 -9.01
C VAL A 63 -4.57 -5.71 -9.40
N GLY A 64 -5.58 -6.27 -10.08
CA GLY A 64 -6.80 -5.57 -10.41
C GLY A 64 -7.56 -5.05 -9.19
N MET A 65 -7.63 -5.85 -8.12
CA MET A 65 -8.21 -5.44 -6.83
C MET A 65 -7.44 -4.25 -6.20
N GLU A 66 -6.10 -4.34 -6.19
CA GLU A 66 -5.22 -3.27 -5.70
C GLU A 66 -5.39 -1.98 -6.52
N ASN A 67 -5.54 -2.12 -7.84
CA ASN A 67 -5.82 -1.00 -8.75
C ASN A 67 -7.19 -0.35 -8.54
N LEU A 68 -8.14 -1.02 -7.89
CA LEU A 68 -9.44 -0.45 -7.53
C LEU A 68 -9.49 0.06 -6.09
N GLY A 69 -8.47 -0.22 -5.27
CA GLY A 69 -8.47 0.03 -3.83
C GLY A 69 -9.51 -0.80 -3.08
N ARG A 70 -9.92 -1.96 -3.63
CA ARG A 70 -10.97 -2.80 -3.05
C ARG A 70 -10.55 -4.26 -3.09
N GLY A 71 -10.58 -4.93 -1.93
CA GLY A 71 -10.30 -6.35 -1.82
C GLY A 71 -11.50 -7.24 -2.14
N GLU A 72 -11.28 -8.54 -2.01
CA GLU A 72 -12.31 -9.57 -2.19
C GLU A 72 -13.54 -9.30 -1.29
N GLY A 73 -14.72 -9.52 -1.85
CA GLY A 73 -16.00 -9.26 -1.19
C GLY A 73 -16.45 -7.79 -1.23
N GLY A 74 -15.59 -6.86 -1.66
CA GLY A 74 -15.95 -5.47 -1.93
C GLY A 74 -16.92 -5.33 -3.11
N GLU A 75 -17.56 -4.18 -3.24
CA GLU A 75 -18.48 -3.89 -4.34
C GLU A 75 -17.89 -2.84 -5.29
N VAL A 76 -18.15 -3.02 -6.59
CA VAL A 76 -17.73 -2.11 -7.65
C VAL A 76 -18.88 -1.75 -8.57
N ARG A 77 -18.78 -0.57 -9.19
CA ARG A 77 -19.66 -0.18 -10.30
C ARG A 77 -18.96 -0.46 -11.62
N LEU A 78 -19.73 -1.02 -12.55
CA LEU A 78 -19.24 -1.32 -13.90
C LEU A 78 -19.78 -0.28 -14.86
N TYR A 79 -18.88 0.29 -15.66
CA TYR A 79 -19.19 1.18 -16.77
C TYR A 79 -18.63 0.57 -18.05
N ARG A 80 -19.47 0.44 -19.08
CA ARG A 80 -18.97 0.07 -20.40
C ARG A 80 -18.15 1.24 -20.95
N CYS A 81 -17.00 0.93 -21.53
CA CYS A 81 -16.16 1.92 -22.18
C CYS A 81 -15.62 1.42 -23.52
N GLU A 82 -15.29 2.35 -24.40
CA GLU A 82 -14.47 2.10 -25.58
C GLU A 82 -13.15 2.84 -25.36
N LEU A 83 -12.05 2.10 -25.33
CA LEU A 83 -10.74 2.68 -25.05
C LEU A 83 -10.12 3.24 -26.33
N GLY A 84 -9.72 4.51 -26.28
CA GLY A 84 -8.85 5.10 -27.30
C GLY A 84 -7.45 4.49 -27.25
N TYR A 85 -6.73 4.53 -28.37
CA TYR A 85 -5.34 4.09 -28.41
C TYR A 85 -4.44 5.10 -27.72
N ALA A 86 -3.54 4.62 -26.87
CA ALA A 86 -2.57 5.47 -26.20
C ALA A 86 -1.52 5.96 -27.21
N GLU A 87 -1.36 7.28 -27.30
CA GLU A 87 -0.22 7.91 -27.97
C GLU A 87 1.03 7.79 -27.10
N ARG A 88 0.87 8.03 -25.79
CA ARG A 88 1.94 7.95 -24.80
C ARG A 88 1.42 7.41 -23.47
N VAL A 89 2.26 6.63 -22.79
CA VAL A 89 2.06 6.23 -21.39
C VAL A 89 3.36 6.43 -20.62
N VAL A 90 3.25 7.11 -19.48
CA VAL A 90 4.37 7.33 -18.56
C VAL A 90 4.27 6.35 -17.41
N LEU A 91 5.34 5.61 -17.16
CA LEU A 91 5.44 4.60 -16.12
C LEU A 91 6.55 4.96 -15.14
N ILE A 92 6.28 4.78 -13.85
CA ILE A 92 7.26 4.97 -12.78
C ILE A 92 7.55 3.60 -12.16
N PRO A 93 8.81 3.14 -12.10
CA PRO A 93 9.18 1.94 -11.35
C PRO A 93 9.01 2.15 -9.85
N MET A 94 8.44 1.16 -9.15
CA MET A 94 8.27 1.22 -7.69
C MET A 94 9.56 0.87 -6.92
N ALA A 95 10.62 0.47 -7.63
CA ALA A 95 11.93 0.14 -7.06
C ALA A 95 13.05 0.76 -7.89
N VAL A 96 14.06 1.33 -7.23
CA VAL A 96 15.15 2.08 -7.89
C VAL A 96 15.96 1.19 -8.84
N ALA A 97 16.22 -0.06 -8.47
CA ALA A 97 16.97 -1.01 -9.28
C ALA A 97 16.26 -1.43 -10.59
N ALA A 98 14.94 -1.23 -10.69
CA ALA A 98 14.16 -1.64 -11.86
C ALA A 98 14.32 -0.70 -13.07
N ALA A 99 14.71 0.56 -12.86
CA ALA A 99 14.68 1.58 -13.91
C ALA A 99 15.82 1.45 -14.93
N ASP A 100 17.01 1.06 -14.49
CA ASP A 100 18.21 1.01 -15.33
C ASP A 100 18.32 -0.29 -16.14
N GLU A 101 17.49 -1.30 -15.83
CA GLU A 101 17.51 -2.64 -16.45
C GLU A 101 16.47 -2.82 -17.59
N LEU A 102 15.65 -1.81 -17.87
CA LEU A 102 14.47 -1.95 -18.72
C LEU A 102 14.62 -1.30 -20.10
N ASP A 103 14.67 -2.13 -21.13
CA ASP A 103 14.52 -1.67 -22.51
C ASP A 103 13.07 -1.25 -22.83
N ARG A 104 12.91 -0.14 -23.55
CA ARG A 104 11.59 0.39 -23.95
C ARG A 104 10.85 -0.57 -24.87
N GLY A 105 11.57 -1.28 -25.74
CA GLY A 105 11.00 -2.29 -26.63
C GLY A 105 10.41 -3.45 -25.85
N TYR A 106 11.13 -3.91 -24.81
CA TYR A 106 10.65 -4.96 -23.91
C TYR A 106 9.35 -4.57 -23.20
N LEU A 107 9.29 -3.36 -22.62
CA LEU A 107 8.10 -2.86 -21.94
C LEU A 107 6.89 -2.78 -22.86
N ARG A 108 7.07 -2.17 -24.03
CA ARG A 108 5.98 -2.05 -25.01
C ARG A 108 5.46 -3.42 -25.45
N ALA A 109 6.33 -4.41 -25.62
CA ALA A 109 5.91 -5.76 -25.97
C ALA A 109 5.10 -6.43 -24.85
N ARG A 110 5.47 -6.20 -23.58
CA ARG A 110 4.76 -6.77 -22.42
C ARG A 110 3.45 -6.07 -22.09
N LEU A 111 3.34 -4.78 -22.39
CA LEU A 111 2.17 -3.97 -22.11
C LEU A 111 1.17 -3.93 -23.27
N ARG A 112 1.54 -4.48 -24.42
CA ARG A 112 0.71 -4.47 -25.62
C ARG A 112 -0.66 -5.09 -25.34
N ASP A 113 -1.69 -4.42 -25.84
CA ASP A 113 -3.09 -4.80 -25.74
C ASP A 113 -3.64 -4.77 -24.30
N LEU A 114 -2.88 -4.27 -23.32
CA LEU A 114 -3.37 -4.04 -21.97
C LEU A 114 -4.08 -2.67 -21.89
N PRO A 115 -5.22 -2.59 -21.19
CA PRO A 115 -5.76 -1.31 -20.76
C PRO A 115 -4.85 -0.69 -19.69
N ALA A 116 -4.75 0.63 -19.69
CA ALA A 116 -3.97 1.39 -18.72
C ALA A 116 -4.73 2.65 -18.31
N SER A 117 -4.83 2.88 -17.00
CA SER A 117 -5.44 4.06 -16.41
C SER A 117 -4.45 4.72 -15.45
N VAL A 118 -4.48 6.05 -15.35
CA VAL A 118 -3.58 6.80 -14.46
C VAL A 118 -3.72 6.33 -13.01
N GLY A 119 -2.62 5.88 -12.43
CA GLY A 119 -2.50 5.35 -11.07
C GLY A 119 -2.47 3.83 -10.96
N ASP A 120 -2.75 3.10 -12.05
CA ASP A 120 -2.74 1.63 -12.09
C ASP A 120 -1.33 1.11 -11.83
N GLU A 121 -1.22 0.08 -11.01
CA GLU A 121 -0.05 -0.77 -10.88
C GLU A 121 -0.08 -1.84 -11.96
N VAL A 122 1.06 -2.01 -12.63
CA VAL A 122 1.28 -3.03 -13.64
C VAL A 122 2.47 -3.86 -13.21
N ARG A 123 2.27 -5.19 -13.19
CA ARG A 123 3.30 -6.16 -12.83
C ARG A 123 3.71 -6.95 -14.05
N ILE A 124 4.98 -6.84 -14.42
CA ILE A 124 5.54 -7.59 -15.55
C ILE A 124 6.79 -8.33 -15.09
N LEU A 125 7.09 -9.44 -15.73
CA LEU A 125 8.37 -10.10 -15.54
C LEU A 125 9.45 -9.32 -16.26
N SER A 126 10.60 -9.09 -15.62
CA SER A 126 11.79 -8.57 -16.27
C SER A 126 12.38 -9.63 -17.23
N PRO A 127 13.28 -9.24 -18.14
CA PRO A 127 14.07 -10.18 -18.93
C PRO A 127 14.91 -11.15 -18.08
N TYR A 128 15.22 -10.77 -16.84
CA TYR A 128 16.05 -11.52 -15.89
C TYR A 128 15.23 -12.36 -14.90
N GLY A 129 13.90 -12.35 -15.00
CA GLY A 129 13.00 -13.20 -14.23
C GLY A 129 12.48 -12.60 -12.92
N ASN A 130 12.89 -11.40 -12.52
CA ASN A 130 12.30 -10.69 -11.39
C ASN A 130 11.00 -9.97 -11.78
N GLU A 131 10.03 -9.90 -10.86
CA GLU A 131 8.79 -9.14 -11.06
C GLU A 131 9.06 -7.64 -10.90
N LEU A 132 8.75 -6.89 -11.95
CA LEU A 132 8.85 -5.43 -11.99
C LEU A 132 7.47 -4.85 -11.71
N ARG A 133 7.43 -3.95 -10.73
CA ARG A 133 6.22 -3.21 -10.37
C ARG A 133 6.35 -1.80 -10.90
N LEU A 134 5.44 -1.43 -11.79
CA LEU A 134 5.38 -0.14 -12.44
C LEU A 134 4.04 0.52 -12.09
N ARG A 135 4.01 1.84 -11.95
CA ARG A 135 2.77 2.60 -11.83
C ARG A 135 2.59 3.49 -13.04
N VAL A 136 1.38 3.52 -13.58
CA VAL A 136 0.99 4.47 -14.61
C VAL A 136 0.89 5.85 -13.99
N ALA A 137 1.79 6.75 -14.37
CA ALA A 137 1.79 8.13 -13.89
C ALA A 137 0.92 9.03 -14.76
N GLU A 138 0.95 8.81 -16.08
CA GLU A 138 0.25 9.64 -17.05
C GLU A 138 -0.13 8.81 -18.30
N THR A 139 -1.23 9.19 -18.93
CA THR A 139 -1.70 8.66 -20.21
C THR A 139 -2.02 9.81 -21.16
N MET A 140 -1.74 9.63 -22.45
CA MET A 140 -2.16 10.54 -23.52
C MET A 140 -2.93 9.76 -24.59
N PRO A 141 -4.21 10.08 -24.85
CA PRO A 141 -5.04 11.06 -24.14
C PRO A 141 -5.27 10.69 -22.66
N GLY A 142 -5.60 11.68 -21.83
CA GLY A 142 -5.84 11.46 -20.41
C GLY A 142 -7.05 10.55 -20.15
N GLY A 143 -6.96 9.73 -19.11
CA GLY A 143 -7.97 8.73 -18.75
C GLY A 143 -7.54 7.31 -19.09
N ALA A 144 -8.50 6.39 -19.19
CA ALA A 144 -8.22 5.02 -19.59
C ALA A 144 -7.91 4.92 -21.08
N VAL A 145 -6.83 4.25 -21.42
CA VAL A 145 -6.35 4.07 -22.80
C VAL A 145 -5.92 2.62 -23.03
N MET A 146 -5.90 2.20 -24.28
CA MET A 146 -5.32 0.91 -24.67
C MET A 146 -3.89 1.10 -25.15
N VAL A 147 -2.96 0.35 -24.55
CA VAL A 147 -1.57 0.33 -25.00
C VAL A 147 -1.47 -0.50 -26.28
N THR A 148 -0.87 0.06 -27.32
CA THR A 148 -0.76 -0.58 -28.63
C THR A 148 0.69 -0.68 -29.08
N ALA A 149 0.87 -1.37 -30.20
CA ALA A 149 2.15 -1.44 -30.88
C ALA A 149 2.62 -0.09 -31.44
N SER A 150 1.90 1.04 -31.31
CA SER A 150 2.35 2.39 -31.69
C SER A 150 2.56 3.33 -30.50
N THR A 151 2.19 2.92 -29.29
CA THR A 151 2.29 3.74 -28.08
C THR A 151 3.75 4.03 -27.70
N ASP A 152 4.05 5.30 -27.41
CA ASP A 152 5.31 5.75 -26.81
C ASP A 152 5.32 5.46 -25.30
N VAL A 153 6.04 4.41 -24.89
CA VAL A 153 6.15 4.02 -23.48
C VAL A 153 7.38 4.69 -22.88
N VAL A 154 7.16 5.59 -21.93
CA VAL A 154 8.20 6.35 -21.25
C VAL A 154 8.35 5.83 -19.82
N LEU A 155 9.58 5.51 -19.43
CA LEU A 155 9.92 5.26 -18.04
C LEU A 155 10.47 6.54 -17.41
N GLU A 156 9.80 7.01 -16.37
CA GLU A 156 10.35 8.05 -15.50
C GLU A 156 11.02 7.41 -14.28
N ARG A 157 12.18 7.94 -13.91
CA ARG A 157 12.86 7.53 -12.68
C ARG A 157 11.96 7.87 -11.50
N ALA A 158 11.82 6.93 -10.58
CA ALA A 158 11.13 7.16 -9.32
C ALA A 158 11.74 8.37 -8.62
N GLN A 159 11.03 9.49 -8.63
CA GLN A 159 11.34 10.57 -7.70
C GLN A 159 11.04 10.02 -6.30
N ILE A 160 11.95 10.25 -5.35
CA ILE A 160 11.95 9.68 -3.99
C ILE A 160 10.64 9.99 -3.21
N GLY A 161 9.75 10.85 -3.73
CA GLY A 161 8.42 11.14 -3.15
C GLY A 161 7.19 10.66 -3.93
N ALA A 162 7.30 10.07 -5.13
CA ALA A 162 6.14 9.68 -5.95
C ALA A 162 5.57 8.28 -5.61
N LEU A 163 6.29 7.52 -4.80
CA LEU A 163 5.91 6.19 -4.35
C LEU A 163 5.36 6.32 -2.93
N LYS A 164 4.04 6.30 -2.74
CA LYS A 164 3.54 5.82 -1.46
C LYS A 164 3.84 4.31 -1.45
N PRO A 165 4.82 3.83 -0.64
CA PRO A 165 5.03 2.38 -0.53
C PRO A 165 3.72 1.74 -0.08
N LYS A 166 3.50 0.49 -0.48
CA LYS A 166 2.34 -0.30 -0.03
C LYS A 166 2.21 -0.14 1.49
N LYS A 167 1.16 0.54 1.92
CA LYS A 167 0.88 0.75 3.34
C LYS A 167 0.63 -0.64 3.92
N ILE A 168 1.54 -1.14 4.75
CA ILE A 168 1.32 -2.36 5.53
C ILE A 168 0.08 -2.10 6.36
N THR A 169 -0.92 -2.97 6.25
CA THR A 169 -2.18 -2.89 7.00
C THR A 169 -2.17 -3.91 8.12
N TYR A 170 -3.13 -3.82 9.03
CA TYR A 170 -3.25 -4.84 10.08
C TYR A 170 -3.57 -6.24 9.54
N ALA A 171 -4.19 -6.34 8.36
CA ALA A 171 -4.53 -7.60 7.73
C ALA A 171 -3.28 -8.38 7.26
N ASP A 172 -2.16 -7.68 7.08
CA ASP A 172 -0.88 -8.27 6.68
C ASP A 172 -0.11 -8.90 7.87
N ILE A 173 -0.65 -8.81 9.10
CA ILE A 173 0.01 -9.26 10.33
C ILE A 173 -0.75 -10.44 10.94
N GLY A 174 -0.23 -11.66 10.76
CA GLY A 174 -0.82 -12.89 11.31
C GLY A 174 -0.42 -13.18 12.77
N GLY A 175 -1.35 -13.71 13.57
CA GLY A 175 -1.07 -14.33 14.87
C GLY A 175 -0.87 -13.37 16.05
N LEU A 176 -1.16 -12.07 15.87
CA LEU A 176 -0.89 -11.01 16.86
C LEU A 176 -2.13 -10.17 17.20
N ASP A 177 -3.33 -10.73 17.02
CA ASP A 177 -4.62 -10.01 17.14
C ASP A 177 -4.84 -9.35 18.51
N ALA A 178 -4.45 -10.02 19.60
CA ALA A 178 -4.64 -9.51 20.95
C ALA A 178 -3.72 -8.31 21.24
N GLN A 179 -2.50 -8.34 20.73
CA GLN A 179 -1.51 -7.30 20.90
C GLN A 179 -1.81 -6.10 20.01
N LEU A 180 -2.21 -6.35 18.75
CA LEU A 180 -2.70 -5.33 17.84
C LEU A 180 -3.89 -4.57 18.44
N ARG A 181 -4.86 -5.28 19.05
CA ARG A 181 -6.00 -4.64 19.71
C ARG A 181 -5.57 -3.66 20.80
N ARG A 182 -4.64 -4.07 21.68
CA ARG A 182 -4.10 -3.19 22.74
C ARG A 182 -3.38 -1.97 22.17
N ILE A 183 -2.60 -2.15 21.10
CA ILE A 183 -1.86 -1.06 20.47
C ILE A 183 -2.83 -0.07 19.81
N ARG A 184 -3.89 -0.55 19.15
CA ARG A 184 -4.97 0.30 18.63
C ARG A 184 -5.65 1.11 19.73
N GLU A 185 -5.96 0.48 20.86
CA GLU A 185 -6.57 1.18 22.00
C GLU A 185 -5.67 2.28 22.58
N MET A 186 -4.35 2.04 22.62
CA MET A 186 -3.39 2.98 23.18
C MET A 186 -2.99 4.11 22.23
N ILE A 187 -2.99 3.86 20.91
CA ILE A 187 -2.47 4.80 19.91
C ILE A 187 -3.59 5.37 19.05
N GLU A 188 -4.46 4.52 18.50
CA GLU A 188 -5.47 4.91 17.52
C GLU A 188 -6.66 5.65 18.17
N LEU A 189 -7.16 5.16 19.32
CA LEU A 189 -8.30 5.79 20.00
C LEU A 189 -8.01 7.24 20.46
N PRO A 190 -6.85 7.55 21.07
CA PRO A 190 -6.51 8.93 21.40
C PRO A 190 -6.43 9.87 20.20
N LEU A 191 -5.93 9.37 19.06
CA LEU A 191 -5.79 10.17 17.84
C LEU A 191 -7.13 10.40 17.15
N LYS A 192 -8.03 9.40 17.15
CA LYS A 192 -9.36 9.50 16.53
C LYS A 192 -10.40 10.22 17.39
N PHE A 193 -10.33 10.08 18.72
CA PHE A 193 -11.35 10.60 19.65
C PHE A 193 -10.75 11.39 20.82
N PRO A 194 -9.98 12.47 20.56
CA PRO A 194 -9.33 13.24 21.62
C PRO A 194 -10.34 13.83 22.63
N GLU A 195 -11.53 14.22 22.16
CA GLU A 195 -12.60 14.78 23.03
C GLU A 195 -13.11 13.78 24.08
N ALA A 196 -13.12 12.47 23.75
CA ALA A 196 -13.55 11.44 24.69
C ALA A 196 -12.60 11.34 25.89
N PHE A 197 -11.29 11.47 25.65
CA PHE A 197 -10.27 11.45 26.70
C PHE A 197 -10.34 12.69 27.60
N VAL A 198 -10.59 13.87 27.02
CA VAL A 198 -10.81 15.11 27.77
C VAL A 198 -12.04 15.00 28.67
N ARG A 199 -13.15 14.46 28.17
CA ARG A 199 -14.39 14.27 28.95
C ARG A 199 -14.24 13.26 30.09
N LEU A 200 -13.46 12.21 29.87
CA LEU A 200 -13.19 11.18 30.89
C LEU A 200 -12.12 11.64 31.90
N GLY A 201 -11.42 12.74 31.65
CA GLY A 201 -10.33 13.23 32.50
C GLY A 201 -9.11 12.30 32.51
N VAL A 202 -8.93 11.49 31.46
CA VAL A 202 -7.83 10.52 31.34
C VAL A 202 -6.85 11.02 30.31
N GLU A 203 -5.58 11.17 30.67
CA GLU A 203 -4.52 11.46 29.71
C GLU A 203 -4.18 10.21 28.89
N PRO A 204 -4.08 10.30 27.56
CA PRO A 204 -3.62 9.20 26.75
C PRO A 204 -2.14 8.89 27.02
N PRO A 205 -1.71 7.62 26.84
CA PRO A 205 -0.31 7.26 27.00
C PRO A 205 0.56 7.97 25.95
N LYS A 206 1.65 8.61 26.38
CA LYS A 206 2.57 9.35 25.51
C LYS A 206 3.65 8.47 24.85
N GLY A 207 3.75 7.21 25.26
CA GLY A 207 4.75 6.28 24.75
C GLY A 207 4.34 4.83 24.97
N VAL A 208 4.61 3.99 23.98
CA VAL A 208 4.34 2.55 23.99
C VAL A 208 5.65 1.81 23.76
N LEU A 209 5.97 0.86 24.64
CA LEU A 209 7.16 0.02 24.51
C LEU A 209 6.76 -1.36 23.99
N LEU A 210 7.26 -1.72 22.81
CA LEU A 210 7.13 -3.06 22.24
C LEU A 210 8.38 -3.88 22.62
N TYR A 211 8.21 -4.97 23.37
CA TYR A 211 9.33 -5.83 23.79
C TYR A 211 9.11 -7.29 23.41
N GLY A 212 10.16 -8.12 23.39
CA GLY A 212 10.06 -9.56 23.09
C GLY A 212 11.10 -10.03 22.07
N PRO A 213 11.10 -11.31 21.70
CA PRO A 213 12.15 -11.90 20.86
C PRO A 213 12.32 -11.19 19.51
N PRO A 214 13.54 -11.16 18.93
CA PRO A 214 13.75 -10.66 17.57
C PRO A 214 12.93 -11.50 16.57
N GLY A 215 12.50 -10.87 15.47
CA GLY A 215 11.70 -11.55 14.44
C GLY A 215 10.20 -11.66 14.72
N THR A 216 9.69 -11.09 15.82
CA THR A 216 8.25 -11.09 16.19
C THR A 216 7.44 -9.96 15.54
N GLY A 217 7.98 -9.26 14.54
CA GLY A 217 7.23 -8.27 13.76
C GLY A 217 7.00 -6.90 14.41
N LYS A 218 7.76 -6.51 15.44
CA LYS A 218 7.60 -5.21 16.15
C LYS A 218 7.67 -4.00 15.21
N THR A 219 8.67 -3.99 14.33
CA THR A 219 8.87 -2.94 13.32
C THR A 219 7.76 -2.93 12.28
N VAL A 220 7.20 -4.10 11.94
CA VAL A 220 6.07 -4.24 11.00
C VAL A 220 4.79 -3.68 11.61
N ILE A 221 4.52 -3.99 12.87
CA ILE A 221 3.36 -3.48 13.62
C ILE A 221 3.42 -1.96 13.75
N ALA A 222 4.57 -1.39 14.10
CA ALA A 222 4.71 0.06 14.23
C ALA A 222 4.38 0.80 12.92
N ARG A 223 4.85 0.27 11.78
CA ARG A 223 4.50 0.80 10.46
C ARG A 223 3.01 0.65 10.15
N ALA A 224 2.43 -0.50 10.46
CA ALA A 224 1.00 -0.74 10.21
C ALA A 224 0.11 0.22 11.00
N VAL A 225 0.41 0.43 12.29
CA VAL A 225 -0.34 1.38 13.14
C VAL A 225 -0.26 2.79 12.58
N ALA A 226 0.92 3.23 12.15
CA ALA A 226 1.07 4.58 11.62
C ALA A 226 0.32 4.80 10.30
N ASN A 227 0.36 3.79 9.42
CA ASN A 227 -0.39 3.82 8.16
C ASN A 227 -1.91 3.90 8.36
N GLU A 228 -2.43 3.16 9.34
CA GLU A 228 -3.87 3.05 9.66
C GLU A 228 -4.39 4.24 10.47
N SER A 229 -3.50 4.89 11.22
CA SER A 229 -3.82 6.12 11.98
C SER A 229 -3.76 7.39 11.12
N ASP A 230 -3.29 7.27 9.87
CA ASP A 230 -2.93 8.39 8.97
C ASP A 230 -2.07 9.46 9.65
N ALA A 231 -1.22 9.02 10.58
CA ALA A 231 -0.31 9.87 11.32
C ALA A 231 1.03 9.97 10.59
N TRP A 232 1.69 11.12 10.68
CA TRP A 232 3.04 11.27 10.18
C TRP A 232 3.97 10.29 10.90
N PHE A 233 4.77 9.53 10.15
CA PHE A 233 5.61 8.48 10.68
C PHE A 233 7.08 8.75 10.43
N THR A 234 7.87 8.67 11.48
CA THR A 234 9.33 8.66 11.39
C THR A 234 9.90 7.50 12.18
N SER A 235 10.94 6.86 11.66
CA SER A 235 11.63 5.76 12.32
C SER A 235 13.09 6.10 12.52
N ILE A 236 13.59 5.87 13.73
CA ILE A 236 15.01 6.01 14.05
C ILE A 236 15.50 4.70 14.64
N SER A 237 16.67 4.23 14.21
CA SER A 237 17.33 3.06 14.80
C SER A 237 18.35 3.50 15.85
N GLY A 238 18.38 2.83 17.02
CA GLY A 238 19.29 3.14 18.12
C GLY A 238 20.76 3.28 17.68
N PRO A 239 21.35 2.30 16.97
CA PRO A 239 22.71 2.41 16.43
C PRO A 239 22.92 3.56 15.44
N GLU A 240 21.90 3.98 14.70
CA GLU A 240 22.01 5.12 13.78
C GLU A 240 22.13 6.46 14.51
N ILE A 241 21.57 6.53 15.73
CA ILE A 241 21.71 7.71 16.60
C ILE A 241 23.08 7.71 17.27
N ILE A 242 23.61 6.54 17.65
CA ILE A 242 24.91 6.40 18.32
C ILE A 242 26.04 6.58 17.29
N GLY A 243 26.25 7.81 16.85
CA GLY A 243 27.39 8.19 16.03
C GLY A 243 28.71 8.04 16.78
N LYS A 244 29.83 8.07 16.03
CA LYS A 244 31.19 8.01 16.60
C LYS A 244 31.57 9.25 17.44
N TYR A 245 30.79 10.33 17.38
CA TYR A 245 31.10 11.62 17.99
C TYR A 245 30.02 12.02 19.01
N TYR A 246 30.46 12.37 20.22
CA TYR A 246 29.61 12.75 21.35
C TYR A 246 28.96 14.12 21.07
N GLY A 247 27.63 14.16 20.87
CA GLY A 247 26.84 15.40 20.69
C GLY A 247 25.92 15.39 19.45
N GLU A 248 26.39 14.82 18.33
CA GLU A 248 25.63 14.73 17.07
C GLU A 248 24.35 13.88 17.22
N SER A 249 24.40 12.88 18.11
CA SER A 249 23.29 12.02 18.52
C SER A 249 22.11 12.79 19.13
N GLU A 250 22.36 13.75 20.02
CA GLU A 250 21.30 14.49 20.73
C GLU A 250 20.64 15.52 19.82
N GLU A 251 21.43 16.20 18.99
CA GLU A 251 20.92 17.19 18.04
C GLU A 251 20.00 16.53 17.00
N ARG A 252 20.39 15.37 16.48
CA ARG A 252 19.56 14.59 15.57
C ARG A 252 18.25 14.12 16.22
N LEU A 253 18.32 13.66 17.47
CA LEU A 253 17.13 13.25 18.21
C LEU A 253 16.20 14.44 18.44
N ARG A 254 16.73 15.61 18.83
CA ARG A 254 15.93 16.84 18.97
C ARG A 254 15.26 17.25 17.65
N ALA A 255 15.99 17.22 16.54
CA ALA A 255 15.46 17.57 15.22
C ALA A 255 14.29 16.67 14.82
N VAL A 256 14.37 15.36 15.07
CA VAL A 256 13.26 14.43 14.76
C VAL A 256 12.02 14.72 15.61
N PHE A 257 12.18 15.07 16.88
CA PHE A 257 11.06 15.46 17.73
C PHE A 257 10.43 16.80 17.32
N GLU A 258 11.24 17.77 16.91
CA GLU A 258 10.73 19.05 16.37
C GLU A 258 9.97 18.85 15.06
N GLU A 259 10.48 18.01 14.16
CA GLU A 259 9.81 17.67 12.90
C GLU A 259 8.48 16.94 13.16
N ALA A 260 8.46 16.00 14.13
CA ALA A 260 7.24 15.31 14.54
C ALA A 260 6.19 16.28 15.11
N GLN A 261 6.62 17.28 15.89
CA GLN A 261 5.73 18.27 16.48
C GLN A 261 5.10 19.17 15.41
N GLN A 262 5.86 19.51 14.36
CA GLN A 262 5.37 20.30 13.23
C GLN A 262 4.38 19.53 12.35
N ASN A 263 4.53 18.20 12.27
CA ASN A 263 3.70 17.31 11.47
C ASN A 263 2.62 16.56 12.29
N ALA A 264 2.22 17.07 13.45
CA ALA A 264 1.22 16.42 14.30
C ALA A 264 -0.14 16.27 13.55
N PRO A 265 -0.83 15.11 13.63
CA PRO A 265 -0.54 13.94 14.46
C PRO A 265 0.62 13.09 13.96
N ALA A 266 1.56 12.74 14.86
CA ALA A 266 2.82 12.10 14.51
C ALA A 266 3.16 10.90 15.43
N ILE A 267 3.81 9.88 14.86
CA ILE A 267 4.33 8.69 15.54
C ILE A 267 5.83 8.61 15.27
N ILE A 268 6.61 8.62 16.36
CA ILE A 268 8.05 8.40 16.34
C ILE A 268 8.31 6.96 16.77
N PHE A 269 8.87 6.16 15.87
CA PHE A 269 9.30 4.80 16.17
C PHE A 269 10.80 4.76 16.44
N ILE A 270 11.19 4.27 17.61
CA ILE A 270 12.60 4.08 17.98
C ILE A 270 12.87 2.59 18.05
N ASP A 271 13.59 2.07 17.05
CA ASP A 271 14.06 0.68 17.05
C ASP A 271 15.33 0.56 17.89
N GLU A 272 15.57 -0.60 18.50
CA GLU A 272 16.76 -0.85 19.35
C GLU A 272 16.97 0.25 20.41
N VAL A 273 15.89 0.67 21.07
CA VAL A 273 15.92 1.72 22.10
C VAL A 273 16.85 1.36 23.28
N ASP A 274 17.09 0.07 23.50
CA ASP A 274 18.04 -0.44 24.49
C ASP A 274 19.50 -0.03 24.18
N ALA A 275 19.85 0.19 22.91
CA ALA A 275 21.15 0.71 22.54
C ALA A 275 21.37 2.15 23.04
N ILE A 276 20.32 2.99 23.01
CA ILE A 276 20.38 4.40 23.46
C ILE A 276 20.04 4.57 24.95
N ALA A 277 19.35 3.60 25.56
CA ALA A 277 18.89 3.66 26.95
C ALA A 277 19.20 2.37 27.73
N PRO A 278 20.48 2.09 28.06
CA PRO A 278 20.90 0.82 28.68
C PRO A 278 20.35 0.55 30.09
N ASN A 279 19.71 1.52 30.75
CA ASN A 279 19.12 1.38 32.10
C ASN A 279 17.58 1.39 32.09
N GLY A 280 16.98 0.42 31.39
CA GLY A 280 15.53 0.31 31.16
C GLY A 280 14.61 0.25 32.39
N ARG A 281 15.12 -0.07 33.60
CA ARG A 281 14.28 -0.18 34.82
C ARG A 281 13.98 1.15 35.52
N ARG A 282 14.82 2.17 35.35
CA ARG A 282 14.67 3.46 36.08
C ARG A 282 14.00 4.56 35.24
N TRP A 283 13.94 4.39 33.91
CA TRP A 283 13.40 5.36 32.96
C TRP A 283 11.90 5.16 32.69
N ALA A 284 11.46 3.90 32.50
CA ALA A 284 10.04 3.56 32.30
C ALA A 284 9.14 3.95 33.50
N ALA A 285 9.67 3.82 34.73
CA ALA A 285 8.97 4.20 35.96
C ALA A 285 8.79 5.71 36.13
N ARG A 286 9.64 6.54 35.48
CA ARG A 286 9.54 8.02 35.54
C ARG A 286 8.57 8.61 34.51
N ASN A 287 8.31 7.91 33.39
CA ASN A 287 7.66 8.51 32.22
C ASN A 287 6.26 7.92 31.87
N ARG A 288 5.62 7.15 32.76
CA ARG A 288 4.25 6.59 32.58
C ARG A 288 4.03 5.85 31.24
N TRP A 289 4.91 4.90 30.91
CA TRP A 289 4.76 4.06 29.71
C TRP A 289 3.86 2.86 30.01
N SER A 290 2.90 2.58 29.13
CA SER A 290 2.08 1.36 29.18
C SER A 290 2.73 0.24 28.36
N GLY A 291 2.99 -0.91 28.99
CA GLY A 291 3.65 -2.06 28.37
C GLY A 291 2.69 -3.05 27.73
N ALA A 292 2.95 -3.44 26.48
CA ALA A 292 2.28 -4.57 25.82
C ALA A 292 3.21 -5.80 25.86
N SER A 293 2.81 -6.82 26.62
CA SER A 293 3.54 -8.08 26.75
C SER A 293 3.27 -9.05 25.61
N TRP A 294 4.32 -9.65 25.04
CA TRP A 294 4.22 -10.67 24.00
C TRP A 294 4.44 -12.07 24.60
N PRO A 295 3.60 -13.07 24.26
CA PRO A 295 3.86 -14.44 24.64
C PRO A 295 5.08 -14.99 23.88
N SER A 296 5.88 -15.80 24.57
CA SER A 296 6.87 -16.69 23.95
C SER A 296 6.13 -17.82 23.22
N CYS A 297 6.53 -18.10 21.98
CA CYS A 297 6.16 -19.34 21.30
C CYS A 297 6.63 -20.56 22.10
#